data_AF-E4Z4H2-F1
#
_entry.id   AF-E4Z4H2-F1
#
_cell.length_a   1.000
_cell.length_b   1.000
_cell.length_c   1.000
_cell.angle_alpha   90.00
_cell.angle_beta   90.00
_cell.angle_gamma   90.00
#
_symmetry.space_group_name_H-M   'P 1'
#
loop_
_entity.id
_entity.type
_entity.pdbx_description
1 polymer ?
#
loop_
_entity_poly.entity_id
_entity_poly.type
_entity_poly.pdbx_seq_one_letter_code
_entity_poly.pdbx_strand_id
1 'polypeptide(L)'
;ARERNKEICKLIMGLTYDEATRSMFVSNLKAKMTEFNLEVVYLASPPNNIDLIRLLNSSFPGNFFYMDDVGRYSNSTGTFGPGFLDNNYKASFVEQEIGFKSTFYLGASLSSWTQTVLTDRLARKNSKHDSVLTVVTNGAPGYPELVFQFPEGDFNFKLIKGKNV
;
A
#
# COMPACT_ATOMS: atom_id res chain seq x y z
N ALA A 1 19.19 14.16 0.48
CA ALA A 1 18.70 12.83 0.95
C ALA A 1 18.54 12.78 2.47
N ARG A 2 19.58 13.07 3.27
CA ARG A 2 19.57 12.95 4.75
C ARG A 2 18.48 13.79 5.44
N GLU A 3 18.36 15.07 5.12
CA GLU A 3 17.33 15.95 5.71
C GLU A 3 15.90 15.53 5.33
N ARG A 4 15.67 15.15 4.06
CA ARG A 4 14.39 14.61 3.61
C ARG A 4 13.99 13.34 4.37
N ASN A 5 14.93 12.41 4.55
CA ASN A 5 14.67 11.18 5.29
C ASN A 5 14.33 11.46 6.76
N LYS A 6 14.94 12.48 7.37
CA LYS A 6 14.62 12.93 8.73
C LYS A 6 13.17 13.41 8.83
N GLU A 7 12.69 14.21 7.88
CA GLU A 7 11.30 14.67 7.87
C GLU A 7 10.30 13.53 7.61
N ILE A 8 10.64 12.58 6.72
CA ILE A 8 9.83 11.37 6.53
C ILE A 8 9.75 10.57 7.84
N CYS A 9 10.89 10.35 8.52
CA CYS A 9 10.89 9.64 9.79
C CYS A 9 10.04 10.36 10.85
N LYS A 10 10.10 11.69 10.94
CA LYS A 10 9.23 12.46 11.84
C LYS A 10 7.75 12.28 11.55
N LEU A 11 7.34 12.29 10.27
CA LEU A 11 5.96 12.06 9.88
C LEU A 11 5.48 10.66 10.25
N ILE A 12 6.31 9.64 9.99
CA ILE A 12 6.01 8.25 10.38
C ILE A 12 5.91 8.12 11.90
N MET A 13 6.81 8.75 12.66
CA MET A 13 6.71 8.81 14.12
C MET A 13 5.44 9.56 14.56
N GLY A 14 5.04 10.60 13.84
CA GLY A 14 3.80 11.34 14.07
C GLY A 14 2.56 10.45 13.92
N LEU A 15 2.53 9.51 12.97
CA LEU A 15 1.43 8.54 12.87
C LEU A 15 1.30 7.67 14.13
N THR A 16 2.40 7.44 14.86
CA THR A 16 2.38 6.69 16.13
C THR A 16 2.04 7.59 17.32
N TYR A 17 2.63 8.78 17.40
CA TYR A 17 2.63 9.59 18.63
C TYR A 17 1.80 10.87 18.59
N ASP A 18 1.40 11.35 17.42
CA ASP A 18 0.71 12.63 17.23
C ASP A 18 -0.72 12.46 16.70
N GLU A 19 -1.70 12.96 17.46
CA GLU A 19 -3.12 12.86 17.13
C GLU A 19 -3.50 13.72 15.92
N ALA A 20 -2.88 14.88 15.75
CA ALA A 20 -3.15 15.76 14.61
C ALA A 20 -2.70 15.10 13.31
N THR A 21 -1.50 14.52 13.28
CA THR A 21 -0.98 13.76 12.15
C THR A 21 -1.87 12.55 11.81
N ARG A 22 -2.31 11.77 12.81
CA ARG A 22 -3.25 10.65 12.58
C ARG A 22 -4.58 11.12 11.98
N SER A 23 -5.15 12.19 12.53
CA SER A 23 -6.44 12.73 12.09
C SER A 23 -6.36 13.24 10.66
N MET A 24 -5.28 13.95 10.32
CA MET A 24 -5.00 14.41 8.97
C MET A 24 -4.82 13.23 8.00
N PHE A 25 -4.03 12.21 8.38
CA PHE A 25 -3.84 11.02 7.56
C PHE A 25 -5.16 10.30 7.24
N VAL A 26 -6.02 10.10 8.24
CA VAL A 26 -7.35 9.48 8.07
C VAL A 26 -8.26 10.36 7.20
N SER A 27 -8.26 11.67 7.40
CA SER A 27 -9.04 12.62 6.60
C SER A 27 -8.63 12.57 5.12
N ASN A 28 -7.33 12.57 4.85
CA ASN A 28 -6.80 12.54 3.49
C ASN A 28 -7.06 11.19 2.81
N LEU A 29 -6.99 10.08 3.57
CA LEU A 29 -7.44 8.76 3.09
C LEU A 29 -8.91 8.77 2.69
N LYS A 30 -9.80 9.33 3.53
CA LYS A 30 -11.23 9.46 3.23
C LYS A 30 -11.47 10.32 1.98
N ALA A 31 -10.74 11.42 1.83
CA ALA A 31 -10.82 12.26 0.63
C ALA A 31 -10.45 11.46 -0.64
N LYS A 32 -9.38 10.67 -0.59
CA LYS A 32 -8.99 9.78 -1.71
C LYS A 32 -10.03 8.70 -1.98
N MET A 33 -10.62 8.11 -0.94
CA MET A 33 -11.71 7.14 -1.12
C MET A 33 -12.90 7.77 -1.84
N THR A 34 -13.31 8.99 -1.44
CA THR A 34 -14.37 9.73 -2.12
C THR A 34 -14.02 10.07 -3.58
N GLU A 35 -12.79 10.55 -3.83
CA GLU A 35 -12.31 10.90 -5.18
C GLU A 35 -12.40 9.73 -6.16
N PHE A 36 -12.06 8.52 -5.70
CA PHE A 36 -12.03 7.30 -6.52
C PHE A 36 -13.26 6.39 -6.33
N ASN A 37 -14.29 6.86 -5.62
CA ASN A 37 -15.49 6.11 -5.28
C ASN A 37 -15.17 4.72 -4.70
N LEU A 38 -14.33 4.70 -3.66
CA LEU A 38 -13.86 3.49 -2.97
C LEU A 38 -14.64 3.29 -1.68
N GLU A 39 -15.04 2.05 -1.42
CA GLU A 39 -15.74 1.67 -0.20
C GLU A 39 -14.83 0.98 0.81
N VAL A 40 -13.75 0.36 0.35
CA VAL A 40 -12.93 -0.57 1.13
C VAL A 40 -11.47 -0.15 1.15
N VAL A 41 -10.81 -0.30 2.30
CA VAL A 41 -9.37 -0.13 2.49
C VAL A 41 -8.75 -1.48 2.80
N TYR A 42 -7.71 -1.84 2.05
CA TYR A 42 -6.84 -2.98 2.37
C TYR A 42 -5.44 -2.50 2.77
N LEU A 43 -4.93 -2.93 3.92
CA LEU A 43 -3.56 -2.67 4.35
C LEU A 43 -2.69 -3.90 4.17
N ALA A 44 -1.75 -3.81 3.22
CA ALA A 44 -0.59 -4.70 3.16
C ALA A 44 0.53 -4.08 4.01
N SER A 45 0.88 -4.72 5.14
CA SER A 45 1.96 -4.22 5.99
C SER A 45 2.61 -5.34 6.79
N PRO A 46 3.88 -5.18 7.20
CA PRO A 46 4.52 -6.09 8.14
C PRO A 46 3.68 -6.27 9.43
N PRO A 47 3.71 -7.46 10.05
CA PRO A 47 2.82 -7.82 11.16
C PRO A 47 3.02 -6.99 12.44
N ASN A 48 4.11 -6.24 12.54
CA ASN A 48 4.44 -5.41 13.69
C ASN A 48 3.78 -4.01 13.68
N ASN A 49 3.02 -3.64 12.64
CA ASN A 49 2.36 -2.33 12.54
C ASN A 49 1.00 -2.27 13.26
N ILE A 50 0.96 -2.71 14.52
CA ILE A 50 -0.27 -2.87 15.31
C ILE A 50 -1.04 -1.55 15.47
N ASP A 51 -0.33 -0.43 15.72
CA ASP A 51 -0.99 0.86 15.95
C ASP A 51 -1.66 1.41 14.68
N LEU A 52 -1.04 1.19 13.51
CA LEU A 52 -1.63 1.56 12.23
C LEU A 52 -2.86 0.70 11.94
N ILE A 53 -2.78 -0.61 12.18
CA ILE A 53 -3.93 -1.52 12.04
C ILE A 53 -5.08 -1.06 12.93
N ARG A 54 -4.80 -0.74 14.20
CA ARG A 54 -5.81 -0.23 15.14
C ARG A 54 -6.43 1.09 14.68
N LEU A 55 -5.60 2.03 14.21
CA LEU A 55 -6.05 3.32 13.69
C LEU A 55 -6.98 3.14 12.48
N LEU A 56 -6.61 2.30 11.52
CA LEU A 56 -7.43 2.09 10.33
C LEU A 56 -8.72 1.32 10.67
N ASN A 57 -8.64 0.31 11.52
CA ASN A 57 -9.81 -0.44 11.95
C ASN A 57 -10.85 0.43 12.68
N SER A 58 -10.41 1.38 13.53
CA SER A 58 -11.32 2.33 14.18
C SER A 58 -11.85 3.41 13.23
N SER A 59 -11.06 3.78 12.22
CA SER A 59 -11.41 4.86 11.28
C SER A 59 -12.34 4.41 10.15
N PHE A 60 -12.34 3.12 9.83
CA PHE A 60 -13.09 2.49 8.73
C PHE A 60 -13.80 1.21 9.21
N PRO A 61 -14.74 1.31 10.17
CA PRO A 61 -15.38 0.15 10.78
C PRO A 61 -16.18 -0.66 9.74
N GLY A 62 -15.88 -1.95 9.61
CA GLY A 62 -16.52 -2.86 8.65
C GLY A 62 -15.99 -2.76 7.21
N ASN A 63 -15.13 -1.78 6.93
CA ASN A 63 -14.64 -1.48 5.58
C ASN A 63 -13.11 -1.53 5.49
N PHE A 64 -12.45 -2.04 6.54
CA PHE A 64 -11.01 -2.23 6.61
C PHE A 64 -10.66 -3.71 6.65
N PHE A 65 -9.70 -4.10 5.82
CA PHE A 65 -9.19 -5.47 5.75
C PHE A 65 -7.65 -5.47 5.73
N TYR A 66 -7.08 -6.56 6.20
CA TYR A 66 -5.64 -6.81 6.18
C TYR A 66 -5.38 -8.32 6.15
N MET A 67 -4.13 -8.73 6.32
CA MET A 67 -3.73 -10.11 6.09
C MET A 67 -4.51 -11.16 6.91
N ASP A 68 -4.91 -10.84 8.14
CA ASP A 68 -5.68 -11.78 8.97
C ASP A 68 -7.06 -12.07 8.39
N ASP A 69 -7.65 -11.14 7.63
CA ASP A 69 -8.92 -11.37 6.92
C ASP A 69 -8.73 -12.36 5.76
N VAL A 70 -7.63 -12.24 5.02
CA VAL A 70 -7.26 -13.17 3.94
C VAL A 70 -7.00 -14.57 4.51
N GLY A 71 -6.26 -14.65 5.63
CA GLY A 71 -6.03 -15.91 6.33
C GLY A 71 -7.33 -16.56 6.82
N ARG A 72 -8.23 -15.78 7.44
CA ARG A 72 -9.55 -16.27 7.87
C ARG A 72 -10.40 -16.75 6.70
N TYR A 73 -10.44 -16.02 5.59
CA TYR A 73 -11.15 -16.42 4.38
C TYR A 73 -10.59 -17.70 3.77
N SER A 74 -9.26 -17.80 3.66
CA SER A 74 -8.61 -19.01 3.15
C SER A 74 -8.98 -20.24 3.98
N ASN A 75 -8.99 -20.11 5.30
CA ASN A 75 -9.30 -21.21 6.21
C ASN A 75 -10.80 -21.55 6.23
N SER A 76 -11.69 -20.56 6.09
CA SER A 76 -13.14 -20.77 6.19
C SER A 76 -13.74 -21.41 4.94
N THR A 77 -13.15 -21.18 3.76
CA THR A 77 -13.66 -21.72 2.49
C THR A 77 -13.40 -23.21 2.30
N GLY A 78 -12.46 -23.79 3.05
CA GLY A 78 -12.01 -25.18 2.86
C GLY A 78 -11.46 -25.49 1.46
N THR A 79 -11.36 -24.48 0.60
CA THR A 79 -10.97 -24.59 -0.81
C THR A 79 -9.46 -24.68 -0.94
N PHE A 80 -8.75 -24.02 -0.03
CA PHE A 80 -7.31 -24.01 0.01
C PHE A 80 -6.84 -25.03 1.06
N GLY A 81 -5.95 -25.94 0.66
CA GLY A 81 -5.45 -26.99 1.55
C GLY A 81 -4.72 -26.43 2.79
N PRO A 82 -4.52 -27.26 3.82
CA PRO A 82 -3.75 -26.88 5.00
C PRO A 82 -2.38 -26.30 4.60
N GLY A 83 -2.04 -25.13 5.13
CA GLY A 83 -0.77 -24.46 4.87
C GLY A 83 -0.69 -23.66 3.56
N PHE A 84 -1.83 -23.33 2.93
CA PHE A 84 -1.84 -22.44 1.76
C PHE A 84 -1.16 -21.08 2.04
N LEU A 85 -1.34 -20.52 3.24
CA LEU A 85 -0.69 -19.29 3.71
C LEU A 85 0.21 -19.54 4.93
N ASP A 86 0.84 -20.72 5.00
CA ASP A 86 1.72 -21.13 6.12
C ASP A 86 2.97 -20.27 6.33
N ASN A 87 3.32 -19.42 5.36
CA ASN A 87 4.50 -18.59 5.45
C ASN A 87 4.27 -17.20 4.86
N ASN A 88 5.08 -16.26 5.36
CA ASN A 88 5.00 -14.85 5.01
C ASN A 88 5.29 -14.56 3.52
N TYR A 89 5.97 -15.45 2.78
CA TYR A 89 6.23 -15.25 1.35
C TYR A 89 5.00 -15.54 0.49
N LYS A 90 4.30 -16.66 0.72
CA LYS A 90 3.04 -17.00 0.02
C LYS A 90 1.99 -15.92 0.29
N ALA A 91 1.89 -15.55 1.56
CA ALA A 91 1.14 -14.41 2.05
C ALA A 91 1.42 -13.13 1.24
N SER A 92 2.71 -12.78 1.13
CA SER A 92 3.15 -11.59 0.41
C SER A 92 2.71 -11.56 -1.05
N PHE A 93 2.77 -12.70 -1.76
CA PHE A 93 2.31 -12.77 -3.16
C PHE A 93 0.80 -12.49 -3.30
N VAL A 94 -0.02 -12.98 -2.36
CA VAL A 94 -1.46 -12.69 -2.36
C VAL A 94 -1.69 -11.19 -2.13
N GLU A 95 -0.99 -10.58 -1.19
CA GLU A 95 -1.12 -9.14 -0.92
C GLU A 95 -0.62 -8.28 -2.10
N GLN A 96 0.43 -8.72 -2.80
CA GLN A 96 0.89 -8.07 -4.04
C GLN A 96 -0.19 -8.14 -5.12
N GLU A 97 -0.86 -9.28 -5.29
CA GLU A 97 -1.96 -9.43 -6.25
C GLU A 97 -3.17 -8.55 -5.87
N ILE A 98 -3.48 -8.42 -4.58
CA ILE A 98 -4.51 -7.48 -4.09
C ILE A 98 -4.12 -6.03 -4.46
N GLY A 99 -2.87 -5.63 -4.18
CA GLY A 99 -2.36 -4.31 -4.55
C GLY A 99 -2.33 -4.07 -6.07
N PHE A 100 -2.06 -5.11 -6.85
CA PHE A 100 -2.11 -5.05 -8.31
C PHE A 100 -3.55 -4.87 -8.83
N LYS A 101 -4.52 -5.61 -8.27
CA LYS A 101 -5.93 -5.57 -8.70
C LYS A 101 -6.74 -4.41 -8.13
N SER A 102 -6.24 -3.71 -7.12
CA SER A 102 -6.99 -2.62 -6.49
C SER A 102 -7.31 -1.48 -7.47
N THR A 103 -8.49 -0.87 -7.29
CA THR A 103 -8.92 0.30 -8.10
C THR A 103 -7.92 1.45 -7.99
N PHE A 104 -7.37 1.68 -6.80
CA PHE A 104 -6.34 2.66 -6.52
C PHE A 104 -5.29 2.05 -5.59
N TYR A 105 -4.01 2.35 -5.81
CA TYR A 105 -2.90 1.81 -5.03
C TYR A 105 -2.09 2.92 -4.35
N LEU A 106 -1.97 2.86 -3.03
CA LEU A 106 -1.07 3.71 -2.26
C LEU A 106 0.18 2.90 -1.87
N GLY A 107 1.34 3.32 -2.36
CA GLY A 107 2.61 2.62 -2.15
C GLY A 107 3.60 3.43 -1.31
N ALA A 108 4.50 2.73 -0.61
CA ALA A 108 5.65 3.37 0.01
C ALA A 108 6.77 3.54 -1.03
N SER A 109 7.07 4.78 -1.44
CA SER A 109 7.97 5.07 -2.58
C SER A 109 9.36 4.46 -2.51
N LEU A 110 9.85 4.12 -1.32
CA LEU A 110 11.19 3.59 -1.08
C LEU A 110 11.20 2.08 -0.76
N SER A 111 10.06 1.39 -0.94
CA SER A 111 9.92 -0.03 -0.68
C SER A 111 10.08 -0.84 -1.97
N SER A 112 11.06 -1.75 -2.02
CA SER A 112 11.21 -2.68 -3.15
C SER A 112 9.98 -3.57 -3.33
N TRP A 113 9.26 -3.90 -2.25
CA TRP A 113 8.00 -4.61 -2.30
C TRP A 113 6.92 -3.83 -3.06
N THR A 114 6.84 -2.51 -2.80
CA THR A 114 5.96 -1.60 -3.53
C THR A 114 6.35 -1.48 -5.01
N GLN A 115 7.64 -1.52 -5.32
CA GLN A 115 8.13 -1.46 -6.70
C GLN A 115 7.64 -2.66 -7.53
N THR A 116 7.57 -3.87 -6.94
CA THR A 116 7.00 -5.05 -7.62
C THR A 116 5.55 -4.80 -8.05
N VAL A 117 4.70 -4.35 -7.11
CA VAL A 117 3.28 -4.06 -7.40
C VAL A 117 3.14 -2.94 -8.43
N LEU A 118 3.93 -1.87 -8.29
CA LEU A 118 3.92 -0.76 -9.24
C LEU A 118 4.28 -1.22 -10.66
N THR A 119 5.29 -2.07 -10.80
CA THR A 119 5.72 -2.62 -12.09
C THR A 119 4.58 -3.37 -12.78
N ASP A 120 3.91 -4.26 -12.04
CA ASP A 120 2.80 -5.06 -12.59
C ASP A 120 1.62 -4.20 -13.02
N ARG A 121 1.29 -3.17 -12.23
CA ARG A 121 0.25 -2.19 -12.57
C ARG A 121 0.61 -1.44 -13.84
N LEU A 122 1.82 -0.89 -13.93
CA LEU A 122 2.29 -0.14 -15.10
C LEU A 122 2.35 -1.01 -16.37
N ALA A 123 2.86 -2.24 -16.26
CA ALA A 123 2.93 -3.18 -17.38
C ALA A 123 1.55 -3.52 -17.97
N ARG A 124 0.49 -3.43 -17.15
CA ARG A 124 -0.90 -3.67 -17.54
C ARG A 124 -1.72 -2.38 -17.75
N LYS A 125 -1.04 -1.23 -17.91
CA LYS A 125 -1.65 0.10 -18.14
C LYS A 125 -2.59 0.56 -17.01
N ASN A 126 -2.34 0.12 -15.79
CA ASN A 126 -3.04 0.62 -14.60
C ASN A 126 -2.19 1.70 -13.93
N SER A 127 -2.49 2.97 -14.24
CA SER A 127 -1.75 4.13 -13.72
C SER A 127 -2.39 4.75 -12.47
N LYS A 128 -3.44 4.15 -11.90
CA LYS A 128 -4.11 4.67 -10.69
C LYS A 128 -3.32 4.31 -9.44
N HIS A 129 -2.28 5.08 -9.14
CA HIS A 129 -1.45 4.90 -7.95
C HIS A 129 -0.88 6.22 -7.46
N ASP A 130 -0.48 6.27 -6.19
CA ASP A 130 0.17 7.43 -5.59
C ASP A 130 1.06 7.00 -4.41
N SER A 131 1.96 7.87 -3.99
CA SER A 131 2.74 7.69 -2.77
C SER A 131 1.85 7.84 -1.54
N VAL A 132 2.01 6.95 -0.56
CA VAL A 132 1.41 7.13 0.76
C VAL A 132 1.87 8.45 1.41
N LEU A 133 3.07 8.93 1.06
CA LEU A 133 3.58 10.20 1.57
C LEU A 133 2.74 11.38 1.06
N THR A 134 2.22 11.32 -0.16
CA THR A 134 1.30 12.34 -0.70
C THR A 134 0.06 12.49 0.18
N VAL A 135 -0.46 11.37 0.68
CA VAL A 135 -1.61 11.35 1.58
C VAL A 135 -1.26 11.89 2.97
N VAL A 136 -0.12 11.49 3.53
CA VAL A 136 0.31 11.98 4.85
C VAL A 136 0.66 13.47 4.84
N THR A 137 1.16 14.00 3.72
CA THR A 137 1.64 15.39 3.61
C THR A 137 0.67 16.32 2.89
N ASN A 138 -0.50 15.82 2.49
CA ASN A 138 -1.48 16.54 1.68
C ASN A 138 -0.87 17.14 0.40
N GLY A 139 0.01 16.38 -0.27
CA GLY A 139 0.68 16.80 -1.50
C GLY A 139 1.75 17.89 -1.31
N ALA A 140 2.26 18.09 -0.10
CA ALA A 140 3.37 19.02 0.11
C ALA A 140 4.58 18.65 -0.80
N PRO A 141 5.26 19.63 -1.40
CA PRO A 141 6.40 19.38 -2.28
C PRO A 141 7.61 18.84 -1.51
N GLY A 142 8.49 18.12 -2.22
CA GLY A 142 9.77 17.64 -1.67
C GLY A 142 9.74 16.22 -1.09
N TYR A 143 8.57 15.57 -1.08
CA TYR A 143 8.44 14.16 -0.72
C TYR A 143 8.59 13.25 -1.95
N PRO A 144 9.15 12.04 -1.81
CA PRO A 144 9.29 11.11 -2.91
C PRO A 144 7.93 10.68 -3.47
N GLU A 145 7.71 10.94 -4.76
CA GLU A 145 6.60 10.38 -5.53
C GLU A 145 6.75 8.86 -5.65
N LEU A 146 5.62 8.18 -5.89
CA LEU A 146 5.64 6.76 -6.21
C LEU A 146 5.94 6.61 -7.71
N VAL A 147 7.22 6.51 -8.03
CA VAL A 147 7.71 6.27 -9.39
C VAL A 147 8.52 4.99 -9.42
N PHE A 148 8.60 4.39 -10.60
CA PHE A 148 9.41 3.21 -10.82
C PHE A 148 10.89 3.60 -10.73
N GLN A 149 11.59 3.17 -9.67
CA GLN A 149 13.00 3.49 -9.43
C GLN A 149 13.83 2.21 -9.45
N PHE A 150 14.69 2.06 -10.47
CA PHE A 150 15.85 1.18 -10.37
C PHE A 150 17.09 1.98 -9.93
N PRO A 151 17.95 1.44 -9.06
CA PRO A 151 19.17 2.11 -8.62
C PRO A 151 20.15 2.42 -9.75
N GLU A 152 20.05 1.74 -10.90
CA GLU A 152 21.01 1.89 -12.01
C GLU A 152 20.67 3.00 -13.03
N GLY A 153 19.59 3.77 -12.84
CA GLY A 153 19.33 5.00 -13.63
C GLY A 153 17.94 5.10 -14.27
N ASP A 154 17.75 6.18 -15.05
CA ASP A 154 16.54 6.43 -15.85
C ASP A 154 16.44 5.40 -16.98
N PHE A 155 15.79 4.29 -16.70
CA PHE A 155 15.45 3.31 -17.71
C PHE A 155 14.13 3.68 -18.37
N ASN A 156 14.19 4.00 -19.65
CA ASN A 156 13.02 3.96 -20.53
C ASN A 156 12.59 2.50 -20.74
N PHE A 157 12.03 1.87 -19.71
CA PHE A 157 11.43 0.55 -19.82
C PHE A 157 10.19 0.66 -20.70
N LYS A 158 10.33 0.26 -21.97
CA LYS A 158 9.18 -0.13 -22.78
C LYS A 158 8.66 -1.45 -22.21
N LEU A 159 7.84 -1.40 -21.17
CA LEU A 159 7.17 -2.58 -20.61
C LEU A 159 6.32 -3.20 -21.73
N ILE A 160 6.79 -4.32 -22.28
CA ILE A 160 6.09 -5.06 -23.32
C ILE A 160 5.06 -5.93 -22.59
N LYS A 161 3.77 -5.71 -22.88
CA LYS A 161 2.70 -6.57 -22.38
C LYS A 161 3.01 -8.02 -22.76
N GLY A 162 3.10 -8.91 -21.77
CA GLY A 162 3.26 -10.34 -21.99
C GLY A 162 2.15 -10.89 -22.90
N LYS A 163 2.44 -11.96 -23.64
CA LYS A 163 1.45 -12.64 -24.49
C LYS A 163 0.22 -12.97 -23.63
N ASN A 164 -0.98 -12.70 -24.15
CA ASN A 164 -2.20 -13.24 -23.53
C ASN A 164 -2.06 -14.78 -23.55
N VAL A 165 -2.03 -15.39 -22.37
CA VAL A 165 -2.14 -16.85 -22.20
C VAL A 165 -3.61 -17.16 -21.96
#